data_AF-A0AAJ5BDV9-F1
#
_entry.id   AF-A0AAJ5BDV9-F1
#
_cell.length_a   1.000
_cell.length_b   1.000
_cell.length_c   1.000
_cell.angle_alpha   90.00
_cell.angle_beta   90.00
_cell.angle_gamma   90.00
#
_symmetry.space_group_name_H-M   'P 1'
#
loop_
_entity.id
_entity.type
_entity.pdbx_description
1 polymer ?
#
loop_
_entity_poly.entity_id
_entity_poly.type
_entity_poly.pdbx_seq_one_letter_code
_entity_poly.pdbx_strand_id
1 'polypeptide(L)'
;MALFLISTTELGQVLKFPLLVEHYIEHTTSNPDLSIWGFLQIHYSESHKEEGDPMDEKLPFVTHTHFVSIVGIVTPAPILKIDRIKFNTLDNKIHAFNEDEVESNYLSSIWQPPKYC
;
A
#
# COMPACT_ATOMS: atom_id res chain seq x y z
N MET A 1 -11.87 5.73 -1.30
CA MET A 1 -12.57 4.83 -2.25
C MET A 1 -12.83 5.51 -3.59
N ALA A 2 -13.52 6.65 -3.67
CA ALA A 2 -13.78 7.33 -4.94
C ALA A 2 -12.50 7.68 -5.74
N LEU A 3 -11.49 8.28 -5.08
CA LEU A 3 -10.20 8.58 -5.72
C LEU A 3 -9.49 7.33 -6.26
N PHE A 4 -9.57 6.22 -5.52
CA PHE A 4 -9.02 4.93 -5.97
C PHE A 4 -9.69 4.49 -7.27
N LEU A 5 -11.02 4.42 -7.30
CA LEU A 5 -11.78 4.03 -8.50
C LEU A 5 -11.48 4.95 -9.69
N ILE A 6 -11.44 6.27 -9.48
CA ILE A 6 -11.12 7.25 -10.53
C ILE A 6 -9.68 7.06 -11.05
N SER A 7 -8.72 6.73 -10.17
CA SER A 7 -7.31 6.56 -10.55
C SER A 7 -6.96 5.21 -11.16
N THR A 8 -7.73 4.16 -10.86
CA THR A 8 -7.40 2.78 -11.25
C THR A 8 -8.35 2.19 -12.28
N THR A 9 -9.36 2.94 -12.72
CA THR A 9 -10.33 2.51 -13.73
C THR A 9 -10.64 3.65 -14.68
N GLU A 10 -11.37 3.36 -15.76
CA GLU A 10 -11.85 4.40 -16.69
C GLU A 10 -12.95 5.30 -16.11
N LEU A 11 -13.30 5.19 -14.83
CA LEU A 11 -14.26 6.08 -14.18
C LEU A 11 -13.85 7.56 -14.29
N GLY A 12 -12.54 7.85 -14.39
CA GLY A 12 -12.05 9.20 -14.67
C GLY A 12 -12.50 9.79 -16.02
N GLN A 13 -12.85 8.98 -17.02
CA GLN A 13 -13.39 9.46 -18.29
C GLN A 13 -14.76 10.13 -18.11
N VAL A 14 -15.54 9.75 -17.08
CA VAL A 14 -16.81 10.42 -16.75
C VAL A 14 -16.60 11.90 -16.42
N LEU A 15 -15.42 12.29 -15.92
CA LEU A 15 -15.09 13.69 -15.65
C LEU A 15 -14.99 14.54 -16.94
N LYS A 16 -14.84 13.92 -18.10
CA LYS A 16 -14.85 14.57 -19.42
C LYS A 16 -16.25 14.72 -20.01
N PHE A 17 -17.30 14.29 -19.33
CA PHE A 17 -18.67 14.42 -19.82
C PHE A 17 -19.09 15.87 -20.16
N PRO A 18 -18.63 16.92 -19.44
CA PRO A 18 -18.89 18.30 -19.86
C PRO A 18 -18.38 18.64 -21.26
N LEU A 19 -17.21 18.10 -21.65
CA LEU A 19 -16.64 18.28 -22.99
C LEU A 19 -17.50 17.61 -24.08
N LEU A 20 -18.05 16.43 -23.78
CA LEU A 20 -18.98 15.75 -24.69
C LEU A 20 -20.24 16.59 -24.95
N VAL A 21 -20.77 17.24 -23.91
CA VAL A 21 -21.96 18.11 -24.02
C VAL A 21 -21.64 19.36 -24.83
N GLU A 22 -20.50 20.00 -24.56
CA GLU A 22 -20.05 21.16 -25.34
C GLU A 22 -19.92 20.83 -26.82
N HIS A 23 -19.25 19.72 -27.14
CA HIS A 23 -19.08 19.28 -28.52
C HIS A 23 -20.40 18.88 -29.21
N TYR A 24 -21.34 18.29 -28.46
CA TYR A 24 -22.69 18.06 -28.98
C TYR A 24 -23.40 19.38 -29.33
N ILE A 25 -23.30 20.40 -28.47
CA ILE A 25 -23.91 21.72 -28.72
C ILE A 25 -23.30 22.36 -29.98
N GLU A 26 -21.99 22.27 -30.17
CA GLU A 26 -21.32 22.73 -31.40
C GLU A 26 -21.92 22.08 -32.65
N HIS A 27 -22.06 20.75 -32.64
CA HIS A 27 -22.69 20.02 -33.75
C HIS A 27 -24.15 20.43 -33.98
N THR A 28 -24.93 20.69 -32.93
CA THR A 28 -26.32 21.16 -33.08
C THR A 28 -26.41 22.58 -33.64
N THR A 29 -25.36 23.39 -33.52
CA THR A 29 -25.30 24.73 -34.11
C THR A 29 -25.22 24.65 -35.64
N SER A 30 -24.51 23.64 -36.17
CA SER A 30 -24.42 23.40 -37.61
C SER A 30 -25.54 22.51 -38.15
N ASN A 31 -26.00 21.54 -37.36
CA ASN A 31 -27.05 20.58 -37.72
C ASN A 31 -28.11 20.50 -36.61
N PRO A 32 -29.12 21.38 -36.61
CA PRO A 32 -30.11 21.45 -35.53
C PRO A 32 -30.99 20.20 -35.40
N ASP A 33 -31.11 19.40 -36.45
CA ASP A 33 -31.86 18.14 -36.44
C ASP A 33 -31.02 16.95 -35.94
N LEU A 34 -29.75 17.17 -35.56
CA LEU A 34 -28.89 16.11 -35.06
C LEU A 34 -29.36 15.65 -33.67
N SER A 35 -29.78 14.39 -33.59
CA SER A 35 -30.07 13.76 -32.31
C SER A 35 -28.80 13.38 -31.55
N ILE A 36 -28.90 13.25 -30.23
CA ILE A 36 -27.83 12.74 -29.37
C ILE A 36 -27.35 11.36 -29.86
N TRP A 37 -28.26 10.49 -30.29
CA TRP A 37 -27.88 9.17 -30.83
C TRP A 37 -27.10 9.28 -32.14
N GLY A 38 -27.51 10.18 -33.04
CA GLY A 38 -26.78 10.46 -34.27
C GLY A 38 -25.38 10.97 -33.99
N PHE A 39 -25.22 11.90 -33.04
CA PHE A 39 -23.92 12.39 -32.59
C PHE A 39 -23.03 11.26 -32.04
N LEU A 40 -23.56 10.41 -31.18
CA LEU A 40 -22.82 9.25 -30.65
C LEU A 40 -22.43 8.28 -31.77
N GLN A 41 -23.28 8.08 -32.78
CA GLN A 41 -22.98 7.19 -33.90
C GLN A 41 -21.83 7.75 -34.76
N ILE A 42 -21.76 9.07 -34.95
CA ILE A 42 -20.64 9.71 -35.66
C ILE A 42 -19.33 9.41 -34.91
N HIS A 43 -19.28 9.66 -33.60
CA HIS A 43 -18.04 9.63 -32.82
C HIS A 43 -17.64 8.26 -32.23
N TYR A 44 -18.57 7.31 -32.11
CA TYR A 44 -18.33 6.01 -31.44
C TYR A 44 -18.65 4.79 -32.33
N SER A 45 -18.85 4.98 -33.64
CA SER A 45 -18.97 3.85 -34.57
C SER A 45 -17.58 3.34 -34.99
N GLU A 46 -17.44 2.02 -35.16
CA GLU A 46 -16.19 1.38 -35.62
C GLU A 46 -15.68 1.91 -36.98
N SER A 47 -16.57 2.53 -37.76
CA SER A 47 -16.26 3.13 -39.06
C SER A 47 -15.57 4.50 -38.98
N HIS A 48 -15.52 5.16 -37.83
CA HIS A 48 -14.87 6.47 -37.68
C HIS A 48 -13.36 6.30 -37.50
N LYS A 49 -12.70 5.88 -38.58
CA LYS A 49 -11.24 6.01 -38.78
C LYS A 49 -10.99 7.08 -39.83
N GLU A 50 -11.54 8.27 -39.61
CA GLU A 50 -10.97 9.44 -40.28
C GLU A 50 -9.75 9.87 -39.48
N GLU A 51 -8.72 10.34 -40.18
CA GLU A 51 -7.52 10.94 -39.60
C GLU A 51 -7.98 12.18 -38.79
N GLY A 52 -8.34 11.93 -37.53
CA GLY A 52 -9.39 12.68 -36.84
C GLY A 52 -8.91 13.99 -36.20
N ASP A 53 -9.84 14.93 -36.12
CA ASP A 53 -9.64 16.17 -35.38
C ASP A 53 -9.11 15.85 -33.97
N PRO A 54 -7.99 16.47 -33.52
CA PRO A 54 -7.47 16.27 -32.16
C PRO A 54 -8.49 16.60 -31.06
N MET A 55 -9.62 17.24 -31.39
CA MET A 55 -10.73 17.45 -30.48
C MET A 55 -11.57 16.20 -30.24
N ASP A 56 -11.75 15.34 -31.24
CA ASP A 56 -12.55 14.10 -31.14
C ASP A 56 -11.85 13.06 -30.25
N GLU A 57 -10.51 12.99 -30.32
CA GLU A 57 -9.70 12.10 -29.47
C GLU A 57 -9.81 12.42 -27.97
N LYS A 58 -10.22 13.65 -27.62
CA LYS A 58 -10.38 14.09 -26.23
C LYS A 58 -11.71 13.65 -25.63
N LEU A 59 -12.66 13.23 -26.45
CA LEU A 59 -13.97 12.78 -25.97
C LEU A 59 -13.82 11.57 -25.02
N PRO A 60 -14.71 11.45 -24.02
CA PRO A 60 -14.67 10.34 -23.07
C PRO A 60 -14.78 9.00 -23.80
N PHE A 61 -13.97 8.02 -23.43
CA PHE A 61 -14.05 6.64 -23.96
C PHE A 61 -13.78 6.46 -25.47
N VAL A 62 -13.33 7.51 -26.19
CA VAL A 62 -12.85 7.37 -27.59
C VAL A 62 -11.46 6.73 -27.62
N THR A 63 -10.56 7.22 -26.77
CA THR A 63 -9.21 6.66 -26.59
C THR A 63 -9.11 5.94 -25.24
N HIS A 64 -8.74 4.66 -25.28
CA HIS A 64 -8.46 3.89 -24.07
C HIS A 64 -7.04 4.22 -23.57
N THR A 65 -6.95 4.82 -22.40
CA THR A 65 -5.66 5.06 -21.74
C THR A 65 -5.17 3.81 -21.04
N HIS A 66 -3.94 3.36 -21.35
CA HIS A 66 -3.28 2.30 -20.59
C HIS A 66 -2.99 2.77 -19.16
N PHE A 67 -3.74 2.29 -18.17
CA PHE A 67 -3.46 2.54 -16.76
C PHE A 67 -2.50 1.47 -16.22
N VAL A 68 -1.29 1.86 -15.84
CA VAL A 68 -0.42 1.03 -15.00
C VAL A 68 -0.80 1.31 -13.54
N SER A 69 -1.50 0.37 -12.90
CA SER A 69 -1.90 0.50 -11.50
C SER A 69 -1.05 -0.44 -10.62
N ILE A 70 -0.11 0.11 -9.86
CA ILE A 70 0.62 -0.59 -8.80
C ILE A 70 0.03 -0.12 -7.47
N VAL A 71 -0.66 -1.02 -6.76
CA VAL A 71 -1.32 -0.72 -5.49
C VAL A 71 -0.56 -1.43 -4.36
N GLY A 72 0.19 -0.65 -3.57
CA GLY A 72 0.75 -1.11 -2.30
C GLY A 72 -0.27 -0.90 -1.18
N ILE A 73 -0.85 -1.98 -0.66
CA ILE A 73 -1.72 -1.90 0.52
C ILE A 73 -0.83 -1.76 1.76
N VAL A 74 -0.73 -0.55 2.32
CA VAL A 74 -0.13 -0.35 3.65
C VAL A 74 -1.22 -0.63 4.69
N THR A 75 -1.32 -1.89 5.11
CA THR A 75 -2.09 -2.22 6.32
C THR A 75 -1.27 -1.81 7.55
N PRO A 76 -1.87 -1.24 8.60
CA PRO A 76 -1.15 -0.98 9.84
C PRO A 76 -0.70 -2.32 10.44
N ALA A 77 0.57 -2.41 10.84
CA ALA A 77 1.12 -3.62 11.43
C ALA A 77 0.30 -4.06 12.66
N PRO A 78 0.01 -5.36 12.83
CA PRO A 78 -0.73 -5.83 14.01
C PRO A 78 0.07 -5.53 15.28
N ILE A 79 -0.58 -4.92 16.27
CA ILE A 79 0.04 -4.64 17.56
C ILE A 79 0.05 -5.93 18.38
N LEU A 80 1.20 -6.57 18.50
CA LEU A 80 1.40 -7.71 19.41
C LEU A 80 1.55 -7.18 20.84
N LYS A 81 0.55 -7.41 21.69
CA LYS A 81 0.68 -7.21 23.14
C LYS A 81 1.14 -8.53 23.76
N ILE A 82 2.41 -8.56 24.20
CA ILE A 82 2.96 -9.67 24.97
C ILE A 82 2.87 -9.28 26.44
N ASP A 83 1.97 -9.92 27.18
CA ASP A 83 1.89 -9.75 28.62
C ASP A 83 3.08 -10.44 29.29
N ARG A 84 3.77 -9.73 30.18
CA ARG A 84 4.89 -10.31 30.93
C ARG A 84 4.38 -11.39 31.87
N ILE A 85 4.89 -12.61 31.73
CA ILE A 85 4.67 -13.69 32.69
C ILE A 85 5.29 -13.25 34.03
N LYS A 86 4.46 -13.08 35.05
CA LYS A 86 4.94 -12.82 36.42
C LYS A 86 5.35 -14.15 37.03
N PHE A 87 6.65 -14.39 37.15
CA PHE A 87 7.17 -15.51 37.93
C PHE A 87 7.14 -15.13 39.40
N ASN A 88 6.50 -15.95 40.24
CA ASN A 88 6.64 -15.82 41.69
C ASN A 88 8.04 -16.30 42.05
N THR A 89 8.98 -15.38 42.23
CA THR A 89 10.28 -15.70 42.82
C THR A 89 10.06 -15.98 44.30
N LEU A 90 10.12 -17.25 44.68
CA LEU A 90 10.19 -17.63 46.08
C LEU A 90 11.58 -17.22 46.56
N ASP A 91 11.63 -16.09 47.29
CA ASP A 91 12.88 -15.50 47.77
C ASP A 91 13.40 -16.33 48.94
N ASN A 92 13.83 -17.56 48.64
CA ASN A 92 14.56 -18.39 49.57
C ASN A 92 15.92 -17.76 49.74
N LYS A 93 16.12 -17.04 50.84
CA LYS A 93 17.43 -16.50 51.23
C LYS A 93 18.44 -17.64 51.20
N ILE A 94 19.29 -17.66 50.19
CA ILE A 94 20.42 -18.60 50.11
C ILE A 94 21.35 -18.22 51.26
N HIS A 95 21.58 -19.14 52.20
CA HIS A 95 22.59 -18.95 53.22
C HIS A 95 23.95 -18.84 52.51
N ALA A 96 24.57 -17.66 52.58
CA ALA A 96 25.94 -17.49 52.12
C ALA A 96 26.85 -18.36 53.00
N PHE A 97 27.76 -19.09 52.34
CA PHE A 97 28.76 -19.91 53.00
C PHE A 97 29.68 -19.01 53.84
N ASN A 98 29.83 -19.31 55.13
CA ASN A 98 30.68 -18.55 56.03
C ASN A 98 32.11 -19.09 55.94
N GLU A 99 32.98 -18.40 55.21
CA GLU A 99 34.38 -18.82 55.01
C GLU A 99 35.21 -18.81 56.31
N ASP A 100 34.77 -18.04 57.32
CA ASP A 100 35.47 -17.92 58.61
C ASP A 100 35.37 -19.19 59.48
N GLU A 101 34.45 -20.12 59.16
CA GLU A 101 34.30 -21.41 59.85
C GLU A 101 35.07 -22.56 59.15
N VAL A 102 35.79 -22.27 58.06
CA VAL A 102 36.56 -23.28 57.34
C VAL A 102 37.92 -23.46 58.00
N GLU A 103 38.10 -24.54 58.75
CA GLU A 103 39.41 -24.93 59.23
C GLU A 103 40.34 -25.24 58.04
N SER A 104 41.39 -24.42 57.89
CA SER A 104 42.41 -24.49 56.83
C SER A 104 43.38 -25.68 57.02
N ASN A 105 42.86 -26.87 57.29
CA ASN A 105 43.64 -28.09 57.50
C ASN A 105 44.04 -28.78 56.19
N TYR A 106 43.57 -28.28 55.04
CA TYR A 106 43.73 -28.91 53.72
C TYR A 106 44.74 -28.20 52.81
N LEU A 107 45.55 -27.25 53.29
CA LEU A 107 46.51 -26.48 52.47
C LEU A 107 47.49 -27.34 51.65
N SER A 108 47.74 -28.59 52.06
CA SER A 108 48.58 -29.57 51.34
C SER A 108 47.83 -30.34 50.24
N SER A 109 46.50 -30.31 50.24
CA SER A 109 45.62 -30.99 49.27
C SER A 109 45.08 -30.05 48.19
N ILE A 110 45.33 -28.74 48.32
CA ILE A 110 44.99 -27.75 47.31
C ILE A 110 46.18 -27.63 46.36
N TRP A 111 45.91 -27.69 45.06
CA TRP A 111 46.95 -27.59 44.03
C TRP A 111 47.69 -26.25 44.16
N GLN A 112 48.98 -26.29 44.47
CA GLN A 112 49.82 -25.09 44.56
C GLN A 112 50.62 -24.90 43.27
N PRO A 113 50.81 -23.65 42.82
CA PRO A 113 51.63 -23.38 41.65
C PRO A 113 53.08 -23.87 41.87
N PRO A 114 53.75 -24.39 40.82
CA PRO A 114 55.13 -24.83 40.89
C PRO A 114 56.05 -23.69 41.35
N LYS A 115 56.92 -23.94 42.33
CA LYS A 115 57.72 -22.89 42.98
C LYS A 115 59.12 -22.68 42.40
N TYR A 116 59.46 -23.31 41.27
CA TYR A 116 60.77 -23.15 40.63
C TYR A 116 60.66 -23.14 39.10
N CYS A 117 61.56 -22.37 38.45
CA CYS A 117 61.76 -22.30 37.00
C CYS A 117 62.68 -23.41 36.50
#